data_AF-A0AA39JJ20-F1
#
_entry.id   AF-A0AA39JJ20-F1
#
_cell.length_a   1.000
_cell.length_b   1.000
_cell.length_c   1.000
_cell.angle_alpha   90.00
_cell.angle_beta   90.00
_cell.angle_gamma   90.00
#
_symmetry.space_group_name_H-M   'P 1'
#
loop_
_entity.id
_entity.type
_entity.pdbx_description
1 polymer ?
#
loop_
_entity_poly.entity_id
_entity_poly.type
_entity_poly.pdbx_seq_one_letter_code
_entity_poly.pdbx_strand_id
1 'polypeptide(L)'
;MPLSPDPAWGDVELFWIWHYTFLQDNGYQLRPKFHPDWKTDWKTEDDMLWSEESLIYSKLSIVDATRINDGKLVTLKKVPRTKFPYEVDLAVFLTFTPLSDDPNHCVPVYKVLQSSYEPDV
;
A
#
# COMPACT_ATOMS: atom_id res chain seq x y z
N MET A 1 21.98 -8.28 0.82
CA MET A 1 21.54 -7.83 2.15
C MET A 1 20.53 -6.72 1.91
N PRO A 2 19.32 -6.76 2.49
CA PRO A 2 18.49 -5.57 2.44
C PRO A 2 19.16 -4.52 3.32
N LEU A 3 19.28 -3.31 2.77
CA LEU A 3 19.91 -2.15 3.39
C LEU A 3 19.29 -1.87 4.77
N SER A 4 20.12 -1.50 5.73
CA SER A 4 19.66 -1.06 7.05
C SER A 4 18.70 0.12 6.86
N PRO A 5 17.50 0.09 7.48
CA PRO A 5 16.53 1.16 7.31
C PRO A 5 17.11 2.48 7.80
N ASP A 6 16.87 3.55 7.03
CA ASP A 6 17.18 4.91 7.45
C ASP A 6 16.40 5.20 8.75
N PRO A 7 17.04 5.70 9.83
CA PRO A 7 16.33 6.09 11.05
C PRO A 7 15.22 7.14 10.85
N ALA A 8 15.14 7.78 9.68
CA ALA A 8 14.04 8.66 9.29
C ALA A 8 12.75 7.92 8.88
N TRP A 9 12.81 6.61 8.58
CA TRP A 9 11.63 5.84 8.19
C TRP A 9 10.82 5.45 9.42
N GLY A 10 9.58 5.95 9.50
CA GLY A 10 8.63 5.47 10.50
C GLY A 10 8.24 4.00 10.23
N ASP A 11 7.80 3.28 11.26
CA ASP A 11 7.37 1.86 11.19
C ASP A 11 6.40 1.56 10.03
N VAL A 12 5.66 2.57 9.58
CA VAL A 12 4.73 2.54 8.43
C VAL A 12 5.44 2.31 7.10
N GLU A 13 6.47 3.10 6.84
CA GLU A 13 7.17 3.08 5.56
C GLU A 13 7.94 1.78 5.42
N LEU A 14 8.48 1.26 6.53
CA LEU A 14 9.16 -0.04 6.59
C LEU A 14 8.28 -1.19 6.11
N PHE A 15 7.01 -1.23 6.50
CA PHE A 15 6.09 -2.27 6.03
C PHE A 15 6.01 -2.28 4.50
N TRP A 16 5.75 -1.11 3.90
CA TRP A 16 5.59 -0.99 2.45
C TRP A 16 6.89 -1.20 1.68
N ILE A 17 8.03 -0.76 2.22
CA ILE A 17 9.36 -1.02 1.66
C ILE A 17 9.68 -2.51 1.67
N TRP A 18 9.44 -3.20 2.79
CA TRP A 18 9.66 -4.66 2.87
C TRP A 18 8.73 -5.46 1.95
N HIS A 19 7.52 -4.97 1.69
CA HIS A 19 6.56 -5.62 0.80
C HIS A 19 6.68 -5.18 -0.66
N TYR A 20 7.61 -4.28 -0.99
CA TYR A 20 7.71 -3.68 -2.32
C TYR A 20 7.80 -4.74 -3.43
N THR A 21 8.77 -5.66 -3.33
CA THR A 21 8.99 -6.71 -4.34
C THR A 21 7.78 -7.64 -4.45
N PHE A 22 7.21 -8.06 -3.33
CA PHE A 22 6.00 -8.91 -3.32
C PHE A 22 4.81 -8.24 -4.02
N LEU A 23 4.60 -6.94 -3.80
CA LEU A 23 3.52 -6.19 -4.45
C LEU A 23 3.79 -6.01 -5.95
N GLN A 24 5.04 -5.71 -6.32
CA GLN A 24 5.48 -5.58 -7.70
C GLN A 24 5.27 -6.89 -8.48
N ASP A 25 5.68 -8.01 -7.91
CA ASP A 25 5.48 -9.36 -8.48
C ASP A 25 3.98 -9.69 -8.63
N ASN A 26 3.13 -9.09 -7.80
CA ASN A 26 1.67 -9.23 -7.88
C ASN A 26 0.99 -8.23 -8.82
N GLY A 27 1.75 -7.40 -9.53
CA GLY A 27 1.24 -6.44 -10.51
C GLY A 27 0.94 -5.05 -9.95
N TYR A 28 1.49 -4.69 -8.79
CA TYR A 28 1.27 -3.38 -8.15
C TYR A 28 2.58 -2.65 -7.90
N GLN A 29 2.74 -1.50 -8.55
CA GLN A 29 3.90 -0.66 -8.47
C GLN A 29 3.69 0.42 -7.40
N LEU A 30 4.43 0.35 -6.29
CA LEU A 30 4.44 1.42 -5.30
C LEU A 30 5.21 2.64 -5.83
N ARG A 31 4.99 3.80 -5.18
CA ARG A 31 5.75 5.03 -5.45
C ARG A 31 7.26 4.79 -5.31
N PRO A 32 8.10 5.55 -6.04
CA PRO A 32 9.57 5.41 -5.98
C PRO A 32 10.13 5.44 -4.56
N LYS A 33 9.57 6.25 -3.65
CA LYS A 33 10.05 6.36 -2.27
C LYS A 33 10.02 5.08 -1.44
N PHE A 34 9.20 4.12 -1.84
CA PHE A 34 9.13 2.80 -1.19
C PHE A 34 10.08 1.77 -1.83
N HIS A 35 10.77 2.12 -2.92
CA HIS A 35 11.74 1.22 -3.53
C HIS A 35 12.95 1.06 -2.59
N PRO A 36 13.44 -0.15 -2.30
CA PRO A 36 14.54 -0.36 -1.36
C PRO A 36 15.84 0.40 -1.70
N ASP A 37 16.11 0.57 -3.00
CA ASP A 37 17.27 1.34 -3.49
C ASP A 37 16.99 2.83 -3.72
N TRP A 38 15.83 3.33 -3.28
CA TRP A 38 15.48 4.73 -3.49
C TRP A 38 16.43 5.67 -2.73
N LYS A 39 16.80 6.76 -3.40
CA LYS A 39 17.62 7.84 -2.85
C LYS A 39 17.02 9.17 -3.24
N THR A 40 17.11 10.12 -2.32
CA THR A 40 16.74 11.51 -2.58
C THR A 40 17.94 12.27 -3.11
N ASP A 41 17.69 13.24 -3.99
CA ASP A 41 18.70 14.20 -4.46
C ASP A 41 18.51 15.59 -3.81
N TRP A 42 17.96 15.63 -2.59
CA TRP A 42 17.71 16.90 -1.88
C TRP A 42 19.02 17.62 -1.61
N LYS A 43 19.09 18.91 -1.98
CA LYS A 43 20.29 19.73 -1.80
C LYS A 43 20.16 20.64 -0.58
N THR A 44 18.93 20.91 -0.16
CA THR A 44 18.60 21.79 0.97
C THR A 44 17.55 21.16 1.88
N GLU A 45 17.44 21.66 3.11
CA GLU A 45 16.40 21.26 4.05
C GLU A 45 15.00 21.66 3.57
N ASP A 46 14.89 22.78 2.84
CA ASP A 46 13.66 23.20 2.19
C ASP A 46 13.23 22.21 1.08
N ASP A 47 14.18 21.72 0.26
CA ASP A 47 13.88 20.70 -0.77
C ASP A 47 13.27 19.43 -0.15
N MET A 48 13.71 19.08 1.06
CA MET A 48 13.15 17.98 1.84
C MET A 48 11.79 18.34 2.42
N LEU A 49 11.66 19.46 3.14
CA LEU A 49 10.42 19.86 3.84
C LEU A 49 9.24 20.03 2.88
N TRP A 50 9.47 20.60 1.70
CA TRP A 50 8.42 20.87 0.70
C TRP A 50 8.22 19.74 -0.31
N SER A 51 8.96 18.65 -0.18
CA SER A 51 8.81 17.47 -1.03
C SER A 51 7.59 16.65 -0.60
N GLU A 52 6.90 16.04 -1.56
CA GLU A 52 5.74 15.18 -1.29
C GLU A 52 6.13 13.96 -0.43
N GLU A 53 7.41 13.60 -0.46
CA GLU A 53 8.01 12.54 0.33
C GLU A 53 8.12 12.89 1.81
N SER A 54 8.09 14.18 2.20
CA SER A 54 8.03 14.60 3.61
C SER A 54 6.66 14.41 4.26
N LEU A 55 5.64 14.08 3.46
CA LEU A 55 4.31 13.77 3.95
C LEU A 55 4.36 12.45 4.73
N ILE A 56 4.33 12.58 6.05
CA ILE A 56 4.18 11.48 6.98
C ILE A 56 2.78 10.89 6.80
N TYR A 57 2.69 9.62 6.40
CA TYR A 57 1.40 8.93 6.32
C TYR A 57 0.80 8.77 7.72
N SER A 58 -0.24 9.54 8.01
CA SER A 58 -0.97 9.48 9.29
C SER A 58 -1.76 8.18 9.48
N LYS A 59 -2.02 7.43 8.39
CA LYS A 59 -2.70 6.13 8.43
C LYS A 59 -1.72 5.02 8.06
N LEU A 60 -1.31 4.27 9.08
CA LEU A 60 -0.30 3.21 9.00
C LEU A 60 -0.64 2.07 8.01
N SER A 61 -1.92 1.95 7.61
CA SER A 61 -2.43 0.78 6.90
C SER A 61 -2.78 1.02 5.44
N ILE A 62 -2.56 2.20 4.87
CA ILE A 62 -2.99 2.52 3.50
C ILE A 62 -1.85 3.16 2.71
N VAL A 63 -1.67 2.75 1.45
CA VAL A 63 -0.76 3.38 0.48
C VAL A 63 -1.39 3.42 -0.91
N ASP A 64 -1.01 4.38 -1.72
CA ASP A 64 -1.32 4.41 -3.15
C ASP A 64 -0.34 3.56 -3.97
N ALA A 65 -0.83 2.98 -5.07
CA ALA A 65 -0.03 2.19 -6.00
C ALA A 65 -0.58 2.31 -7.42
N THR A 66 0.25 2.01 -8.41
CA THR A 66 -0.17 1.88 -9.80
C THR A 66 -0.32 0.40 -10.15
N ARG A 67 -1.49 -0.01 -10.64
CA ARG A 67 -1.68 -1.36 -11.17
C ARG A 67 -0.98 -1.46 -12.53
N ILE A 68 -0.02 -2.36 -12.65
CA ILE A 68 0.91 -2.43 -13.79
C ILE A 68 0.19 -2.78 -15.10
N ASN A 69 -0.85 -3.61 -15.04
CA ASN A 69 -1.51 -4.11 -16.25
C ASN A 69 -2.29 -3.06 -17.03
N ASP A 70 -2.80 -2.01 -16.38
CA ASP A 70 -3.65 -1.01 -17.00
C ASP A 70 -3.34 0.43 -16.57
N GLY A 71 -2.28 0.63 -15.77
CA GLY A 71 -1.83 1.94 -15.31
C GLY A 71 -2.79 2.64 -14.34
N LYS A 72 -3.82 1.95 -13.83
CA LYS A 72 -4.78 2.59 -12.92
C LYS A 72 -4.16 2.83 -11.55
N LEU A 73 -4.44 4.01 -11.00
CA LEU A 73 -4.18 4.31 -9.60
C LEU A 73 -5.13 3.48 -8.73
N VAL A 74 -4.56 2.78 -7.75
CA VAL A 74 -5.29 1.97 -6.79
C VAL A 74 -4.81 2.29 -5.38
N THR A 75 -5.65 1.96 -4.41
CA THR A 75 -5.30 2.02 -3.00
C THR A 75 -5.04 0.60 -2.50
N LEU A 76 -3.90 0.40 -1.85
CA LEU A 76 -3.57 -0.82 -1.13
C LEU A 76 -3.82 -0.59 0.36
N LYS A 77 -4.40 -1.59 1.02
CA LYS A 77 -4.68 -1.55 2.46
C LYS A 77 -4.14 -2.80 3.15
N LYS A 78 -3.29 -2.62 4.17
CA LYS A 78 -2.87 -3.66 5.11
C LYS A 78 -4.03 -3.95 6.08
N VAL A 79 -4.43 -5.23 6.20
CA VAL A 79 -5.54 -5.64 7.07
C VAL A 79 -5.08 -6.76 8.02
N PRO A 80 -4.75 -6.45 9.28
CA PRO A 80 -4.45 -7.47 10.28
C PRO A 80 -5.70 -8.30 10.60
N ARG A 81 -5.67 -9.60 10.30
CA ARG A 81 -6.81 -10.52 10.46
C ARG A 81 -7.18 -10.75 11.91
N THR A 82 -6.20 -10.82 12.81
CA THR A 82 -6.46 -10.91 14.26
C THR A 82 -7.27 -9.73 14.79
N LYS A 83 -7.07 -8.53 14.23
CA LYS A 83 -7.77 -7.31 14.64
C LYS A 83 -9.08 -7.10 13.88
N PHE A 84 -9.12 -7.47 12.60
CA PHE A 84 -10.25 -7.24 11.70
C PHE A 84 -10.63 -8.52 10.95
N PRO A 85 -11.14 -9.55 11.66
CA PRO A 85 -11.33 -10.89 11.10
C PRO A 85 -12.33 -10.96 9.94
N TYR A 86 -13.29 -10.04 9.86
CA TYR A 86 -14.37 -10.05 8.88
C TYR A 86 -14.24 -8.97 7.80
N GLU A 87 -13.23 -8.09 7.88
CA GLU A 87 -13.17 -6.91 7.00
C GLU A 87 -13.01 -7.30 5.54
N VAL A 88 -12.11 -8.24 5.24
CA VAL A 88 -11.87 -8.73 3.89
C VAL A 88 -13.12 -9.40 3.33
N ASP A 89 -13.74 -10.29 4.10
CA ASP A 89 -14.93 -11.03 3.67
C ASP A 89 -16.10 -10.10 3.38
N LEU A 90 -16.33 -9.09 4.24
CA LEU A 90 -17.38 -8.09 4.03
C LEU A 90 -17.09 -7.21 2.80
N ALA A 91 -15.85 -6.78 2.60
CA ALA A 91 -15.48 -5.95 1.44
C ALA A 91 -15.62 -6.72 0.13
N VAL A 92 -15.25 -8.01 0.10
CA VAL A 92 -15.46 -8.87 -1.07
C VAL A 92 -16.94 -9.13 -1.29
N PHE A 93 -17.70 -9.46 -0.24
CA PHE A 93 -19.15 -9.68 -0.33
C PHE A 93 -19.87 -8.47 -0.93
N LEU A 94 -19.55 -7.27 -0.44
CA LEU A 94 -20.13 -6.02 -0.91
C LEU A 94 -19.75 -5.66 -2.35
N THR A 95 -18.74 -6.31 -2.95
CA THR A 95 -18.28 -5.99 -4.31
C THR A 95 -18.66 -7.03 -5.35
N PHE A 96 -19.00 -8.25 -4.94
CA PHE A 96 -19.24 -9.38 -5.84
C PHE A 96 -20.63 -9.41 -6.50
N THR A 97 -21.65 -8.80 -5.88
CA THR A 97 -23.03 -8.96 -6.37
C THR A 97 -23.84 -7.68 -6.21
N PRO A 98 -24.58 -7.21 -7.24
CA PRO A 98 -25.66 -6.27 -7.04
C PRO A 98 -26.70 -6.93 -6.13
N LEU A 99 -26.83 -6.46 -4.89
CA LEU A 99 -27.90 -6.89 -3.98
C LEU A 99 -29.26 -6.27 -4.36
N SER A 100 -29.28 -5.45 -5.41
CA SER A 100 -30.40 -4.65 -5.90
C SER A 100 -30.20 -4.33 -7.39
N ASP A 101 -31.26 -3.89 -8.06
CA ASP A 101 -31.19 -3.30 -9.41
C ASP A 101 -30.44 -1.96 -9.44
N ASP A 102 -30.19 -1.36 -8.27
CA ASP A 102 -29.33 -0.18 -8.11
C ASP A 102 -27.84 -0.57 -8.28
N PRO A 103 -27.04 0.15 -9.11
CA PRO A 103 -25.61 -0.04 -9.17
C PRO A 103 -24.97 -0.02 -7.78
N ASN A 104 -24.03 -0.94 -7.56
CA ASN A 104 -23.32 -1.02 -6.30
C ASN A 104 -22.49 0.25 -6.03
N HIS A 105 -22.75 0.92 -4.91
CA HIS A 105 -22.05 2.13 -4.47
C HIS A 105 -20.83 1.83 -3.57
N CYS A 106 -20.43 0.56 -3.43
CA CYS A 106 -19.24 0.18 -2.67
C CYS A 106 -17.96 0.34 -3.49
N VAL A 107 -16.87 0.68 -2.81
CA VAL A 107 -15.54 0.74 -3.45
C VAL A 107 -15.17 -0.67 -3.93
N PRO A 108 -14.84 -0.87 -5.22
CA PRO A 108 -14.53 -2.18 -5.76
C PRO A 108 -13.22 -2.73 -5.19
N VAL A 109 -13.23 -4.00 -4.80
CA VAL A 109 -12.02 -4.74 -4.40
C VAL A 109 -11.51 -5.48 -5.63
N TYR A 110 -10.35 -5.06 -6.15
CA TYR A 110 -9.78 -5.68 -7.35
C TYR A 110 -9.09 -7.02 -7.07
N LYS A 111 -8.43 -7.13 -5.92
CA LYS A 111 -7.66 -8.32 -5.53
C LYS A 111 -7.44 -8.31 -4.03
N VAL A 112 -7.45 -9.49 -3.42
CA VAL A 112 -6.97 -9.73 -2.07
C VAL A 112 -5.64 -10.47 -2.17
N LEU A 113 -4.62 -9.97 -1.48
CA LEU A 113 -3.27 -10.55 -1.44
C LEU A 113 -2.99 -11.03 -0.03
N GLN A 114 -2.43 -12.23 0.10
CA GLN A 114 -1.89 -12.72 1.37
C GLN A 114 -0.40 -12.37 1.42
N SER A 115 0.05 -11.65 2.43
CA SER A 115 1.49 -11.36 2.57
C SER A 115 2.28 -12.65 2.73
N SER A 116 3.39 -12.75 1.99
CA SER A 116 4.38 -13.83 2.13
C SER A 116 5.31 -13.64 3.35
N TYR A 117 5.30 -12.45 3.96
CA TYR A 117 6.18 -12.10 5.08
C TYR A 117 5.43 -12.04 6.42
N GLU A 118 4.15 -11.65 6.40
CA GLU A 118 3.30 -11.51 7.58
C GLU A 118 2.02 -12.34 7.41
N PRO A 119 1.92 -13.53 8.02
CA PRO A 119 0.74 -14.40 7.87
C PRO A 119 -0.57 -13.81 8.42
N ASP A 120 -0.50 -12.84 9.32
CA ASP A 120 -1.68 -12.13 9.86
C ASP A 120 -2.24 -11.08 8.88
N VAL A 121 -1.57 -10.82 7.75
CA VAL A 121 -1.83 -9.67 6.87
C VAL A 121 -2.17 -10.09 5.45
#